data_AF-A0ABD2D803-F1
#
_entry.id   AF-A0ABD2D803-F1
#
_cell.length_a   1.000
_cell.length_b   1.000
_cell.length_c   1.000
_cell.angle_alpha   90.00
_cell.angle_beta   90.00
_cell.angle_gamma   90.00
#
_symmetry.space_group_name_H-M   'P 1'
#
loop_
_entity.id
_entity.type
_entity.pdbx_description
1 polymer ?
#
loop_
_entity_poly.entity_id
_entity_poly.type
_entity_poly.pdbx_seq_one_letter_code
_entity_poly.pdbx_strand_id
1 'polypeptide(L)'
;EFPPTIETITHFAEVKDGECVFPFRYKNQTFYDCIKFKARHKWCSLNETYEGYWKYCTAEDFAKCVFPFWYRRMIYWECTEDGDAFGVKWCSLTKNFNRDKIWKYCD
;
A
#
# COMPACT_ATOMS: atom_id res chain seq x y z
N GLU A 1 38.82 0.47 -13.87
CA GLU A 1 38.03 0.11 -12.68
C GLU A 1 36.85 1.05 -12.56
N PHE A 2 35.64 0.51 -12.64
CA PHE A 2 34.38 1.15 -12.25
C PHE A 2 33.54 0.04 -11.58
N PRO A 3 32.93 0.29 -10.42
CA PRO A 3 32.18 -0.72 -9.68
C PRO A 3 30.94 -1.17 -10.47
N PRO A 4 30.59 -2.48 -10.46
CA PRO A 4 29.37 -2.95 -11.10
C PRO A 4 28.13 -2.39 -10.39
N THR A 5 27.18 -1.91 -11.17
CA THR A 5 25.87 -1.38 -10.76
C THR A 5 25.05 -2.41 -9.99
N ILE A 6 24.42 -1.97 -8.90
CA ILE A 6 23.63 -2.74 -7.92
C ILE A 6 22.27 -3.17 -8.51
N GLU A 7 22.23 -3.89 -9.63
CA GLU A 7 20.95 -4.40 -10.17
C GLU A 7 20.95 -5.88 -10.57
N THR A 8 21.99 -6.64 -10.23
CA THR A 8 21.96 -8.08 -10.46
C THR A 8 22.87 -8.81 -9.47
N ILE A 9 22.32 -9.24 -8.33
CA ILE A 9 22.59 -10.50 -7.60
C ILE A 9 21.54 -10.59 -6.48
N THR A 10 20.46 -11.29 -6.74
CA THR A 10 19.79 -12.19 -5.78
C THR A 10 18.87 -13.11 -6.56
N HIS A 11 19.48 -14.13 -7.17
CA HIS A 11 18.75 -15.33 -7.54
C HIS A 11 18.58 -16.20 -6.28
N PHE A 12 17.31 -16.41 -5.93
CA PHE A 12 16.74 -17.44 -5.04
C PHE A 12 17.02 -17.33 -3.53
N ALA A 13 16.11 -16.64 -2.84
CA ALA A 13 15.59 -17.18 -1.58
C ALA A 13 14.33 -17.99 -1.93
N GLU A 14 14.17 -19.14 -1.28
CA GLU A 14 12.99 -20.02 -1.33
C GLU A 14 11.69 -19.22 -1.22
N VAL A 15 10.58 -19.79 -1.72
CA VAL A 15 9.21 -19.27 -1.54
C VAL A 15 8.98 -18.84 -0.09
N LYS A 16 9.22 -17.56 0.20
CA LYS A 16 9.05 -16.91 1.50
C LYS A 16 8.04 -15.82 1.29
N ASP A 17 6.83 -16.06 1.81
CA ASP A 17 5.72 -15.13 1.97
C ASP A 17 5.66 -14.00 0.94
N GLY A 18 5.12 -14.28 -0.24
CA GLY A 18 4.95 -13.26 -1.27
C GLY A 18 4.36 -11.96 -0.68
N GLU A 19 4.85 -10.83 -1.16
CA GLU A 19 4.46 -9.53 -0.63
C GLU A 19 3.05 -9.15 -1.09
N CYS A 20 2.34 -8.40 -0.23
CA CYS A 20 1.06 -7.83 -0.61
C CYS A 20 1.24 -6.86 -1.77
N VAL A 21 0.52 -7.08 -2.86
CA VAL A 21 0.49 -6.16 -3.99
C VAL A 21 -0.63 -5.15 -3.79
N PHE A 22 -0.28 -3.87 -3.81
CA PHE A 22 -1.25 -2.78 -3.77
C PHE A 22 -1.08 -1.86 -4.99
N PRO A 23 -2.18 -1.46 -5.65
CA PRO A 23 -3.54 -1.95 -5.46
C PRO A 23 -3.76 -3.37 -6.00
N PHE A 24 -4.67 -4.14 -5.38
CA PHE A 24 -5.12 -5.43 -5.91
C PHE A 24 -6.63 -5.44 -6.18
N ARG A 25 -7.05 -6.26 -7.16
CA ARG A 25 -8.44 -6.43 -7.59
C ARG A 25 -9.02 -7.71 -7.04
N TYR A 26 -10.15 -7.60 -6.33
CA TYR A 26 -10.92 -8.73 -5.81
C TYR A 26 -12.42 -8.45 -5.94
N LYS A 27 -13.16 -9.41 -6.52
CA LYS A 27 -14.63 -9.30 -6.75
C LYS A 27 -15.06 -7.97 -7.40
N ASN A 28 -14.34 -7.56 -8.45
CA ASN A 28 -14.57 -6.32 -9.20
C ASN A 28 -14.38 -5.03 -8.37
N GLN A 29 -13.73 -5.11 -7.22
CA GLN A 29 -13.32 -3.97 -6.41
C GLN A 29 -11.80 -3.91 -6.34
N THR A 30 -11.26 -2.70 -6.23
CA THR A 30 -9.82 -2.46 -6.10
C THR A 30 -9.52 -2.05 -4.66
N PHE A 31 -8.56 -2.71 -4.05
CA PHE A 31 -8.18 -2.53 -2.67
C PHE A 31 -6.73 -2.07 -2.58
N TYR A 32 -6.49 -1.13 -1.69
CA TYR A 32 -5.21 -0.45 -1.52
C TYR A 32 -4.59 -0.75 -0.17
N ASP A 33 -5.24 -1.58 0.65
CA ASP A 33 -4.80 -2.02 1.96
C ASP A 33 -5.36 -3.40 2.25
N CYS A 34 -4.86 -4.02 3.32
CA CYS A 34 -5.33 -5.29 3.84
C CYS A 34 -6.83 -5.26 4.18
N ILE A 35 -7.59 -6.17 3.57
CA ILE A 35 -9.05 -6.18 3.68
C ILE A 35 -9.56 -7.23 4.64
N LYS A 36 -10.71 -6.96 5.25
CA LYS A 36 -11.45 -7.91 6.10
C LYS A 36 -12.74 -8.35 5.42
N PHE A 37 -12.66 -9.14 4.35
CA PHE A 37 -13.84 -9.57 3.61
C PHE A 37 -14.48 -10.82 4.23
N LYS A 38 -15.36 -10.66 5.23
CA LYS A 38 -16.02 -11.75 5.99
C LYS A 38 -15.06 -12.74 6.69
N ALA A 39 -13.75 -12.50 6.62
CA ALA A 39 -12.73 -13.28 7.27
C ALA A 39 -12.54 -12.82 8.73
N ARG A 40 -12.01 -13.72 9.56
CA ARG A 40 -11.60 -13.38 10.93
C ARG A 40 -10.42 -12.41 10.95
N HIS A 41 -9.44 -12.66 10.08
CA HIS A 41 -8.21 -11.86 9.96
C HIS A 41 -8.20 -11.06 8.65
N LYS A 42 -7.47 -9.94 8.66
CA LYS A 42 -7.24 -9.15 7.44
C LYS A 42 -6.27 -9.91 6.52
N TRP A 43 -6.44 -9.75 5.22
CA TRP A 43 -5.63 -10.42 4.21
C TRP A 43 -5.39 -9.52 3.00
N CYS A 44 -4.38 -9.86 2.21
CA CYS A 44 -4.03 -9.17 0.98
C CYS A 44 -3.81 -10.18 -0.15
N SER A 45 -3.92 -9.73 -1.40
CA SER A 45 -3.51 -10.54 -2.55
C SER A 45 -2.02 -10.33 -2.83
N LEU A 46 -1.38 -11.38 -3.34
CA LEU A 46 0.02 -11.34 -3.77
C LEU A 46 0.16 -10.98 -5.26
N ASN A 47 -0.97 -10.83 -5.97
CA ASN A 47 -1.05 -10.46 -7.38
C ASN A 47 -1.95 -9.23 -7.54
N GLU A 48 -1.75 -8.45 -8.61
CA GLU A 48 -2.61 -7.29 -8.92
C GLU A 48 -4.08 -7.72 -9.14
N THR A 49 -4.31 -8.88 -9.74
CA THR A 49 -5.64 -9.48 -9.86
C THR A 49 -5.67 -10.75 -9.03
N TYR A 50 -6.66 -10.90 -8.16
CA TYR A 50 -6.78 -12.07 -7.30
C TYR A 50 -6.95 -13.35 -8.15
N GLU A 51 -5.91 -14.18 -8.15
CA GLU A 51 -5.83 -15.46 -8.87
C GLU A 51 -5.73 -16.66 -7.92
N GLY A 52 -5.93 -16.44 -6.62
CA GLY A 52 -5.79 -17.47 -5.58
C GLY A 52 -4.52 -17.33 -4.73
N TYR A 53 -3.62 -16.41 -5.08
CA TYR A 53 -2.45 -16.06 -4.27
C TYR A 53 -2.78 -14.93 -3.28
N TRP A 54 -2.82 -15.27 -1.99
CA TRP A 54 -3.13 -14.36 -0.90
C TRP A 54 -2.44 -14.81 0.39
N LYS A 55 -2.28 -13.88 1.34
CA LYS A 55 -1.82 -14.19 2.70
C LYS A 55 -2.56 -13.36 3.74
N TYR A 56 -2.52 -13.81 4.99
CA TYR A 56 -2.99 -12.99 6.10
C TYR A 56 -2.00 -11.86 6.36
N CYS A 57 -2.53 -10.67 6.60
CA CYS A 57 -1.69 -9.51 6.85
C CYS A 57 -1.17 -9.51 8.28
N THR A 58 0.12 -9.21 8.39
CA THR A 58 0.80 -8.83 9.62
C THR A 58 0.89 -7.30 9.71
N ALA A 59 1.52 -6.76 10.76
CA ALA A 59 1.71 -5.31 10.92
C ALA A 59 2.51 -4.67 9.77
N GLU A 60 3.38 -5.45 9.11
CA GLU A 60 4.26 -4.98 8.05
C GLU A 60 3.60 -4.97 6.67
N ASP A 61 2.50 -5.71 6.53
CA ASP A 61 1.76 -5.90 5.28
C ASP A 61 0.72 -4.81 5.01
N PHE A 62 0.44 -3.95 5.99
CA PHE A 62 -0.47 -2.83 5.80
C PHE A 62 0.09 -1.84 4.80
N ALA A 63 -0.81 -1.27 4.00
CA ALA A 63 -0.43 -0.34 2.96
C ALA A 63 0.33 0.85 3.51
N LYS A 64 1.47 1.15 2.90
CA LYS A 64 2.29 2.30 3.27
C LYS A 64 1.74 3.54 2.60
N CYS A 65 1.91 4.67 3.28
CA CYS A 65 1.63 5.97 2.70
C CYS A 65 2.47 6.17 1.43
N VAL A 66 1.86 6.73 0.39
CA VAL A 66 2.57 7.08 -0.83
C VAL A 66 3.04 8.52 -0.71
N PHE A 67 4.35 8.71 -0.73
CA PHE A 67 4.96 10.04 -0.73
C PHE A 67 5.77 10.27 -2.02
N PRO A 68 5.72 11.48 -2.59
CA PRO A 68 4.82 12.57 -2.24
C PRO A 68 3.39 12.32 -2.76
N PHE A 69 2.37 12.82 -2.05
CA PHE A 69 0.99 12.80 -2.53
C PHE A 69 0.40 14.21 -2.70
N TRP A 70 -0.53 14.31 -3.64
CA TRP A 70 -1.19 15.57 -3.99
C TRP A 70 -2.56 15.66 -3.32
N TYR A 71 -2.75 16.69 -2.49
CA TYR A 71 -4.04 17.01 -1.88
C TYR A 71 -4.34 18.49 -2.02
N ARG A 72 -5.53 18.80 -2.52
CA ARG A 72 -5.96 20.14 -2.96
C ARG A 72 -4.92 20.76 -3.89
N ARG A 73 -4.25 21.83 -3.46
CA ARG A 73 -3.21 22.52 -4.25
C ARG A 73 -1.81 22.31 -3.68
N MET A 74 -1.66 21.40 -2.70
CA MET A 74 -0.41 21.15 -1.98
C MET A 74 0.11 19.74 -2.22
N ILE A 75 1.43 19.59 -2.04
CA ILE A 75 2.16 18.32 -2.14
C ILE A 75 2.69 17.99 -0.75
N TYR A 76 2.33 16.83 -0.22
CA TYR A 76 2.72 16.37 1.10
C TYR A 76 3.76 15.26 1.01
N TRP A 77 4.78 15.35 1.86
CA TRP A 77 5.88 14.38 1.98
C TRP A 77 5.81 13.57 3.29
N GLU A 78 4.86 13.92 4.14
CA GLU A 78 4.60 13.30 5.44
C GLU A 78 3.09 13.30 5.72
N CYS A 79 2.70 12.69 6.83
CA CYS A 79 1.31 12.71 7.27
C CYS A 79 0.86 14.13 7.62
N THR A 80 -0.34 14.48 7.19
CA THR A 80 -0.92 15.82 7.37
C THR A 80 -2.22 15.74 8.17
N GLU A 81 -2.54 16.79 8.91
CA GLU A 81 -3.82 16.96 9.62
C GLU A 81 -4.81 17.76 8.74
N ASP A 82 -4.38 18.18 7.55
CA ASP A 82 -5.12 19.12 6.72
C ASP A 82 -6.48 18.57 6.28
N GLY A 83 -7.54 19.24 6.71
CA GLY A 83 -8.93 18.88 6.37
C GLY A 83 -9.53 17.77 7.23
N ASP A 84 -8.80 17.24 8.22
CA ASP A 84 -9.40 16.42 9.28
C ASP A 84 -9.99 17.33 10.38
N ALA A 85 -11.21 17.05 10.82
CA ALA A 85 -11.92 17.89 11.78
C ALA A 85 -11.40 17.72 13.22
N PHE A 86 -10.70 16.63 13.50
CA PHE A 86 -10.21 16.26 14.84
C PHE A 86 -8.70 16.46 14.99
N GLY A 87 -8.02 16.96 13.96
CA GLY A 87 -6.57 17.14 13.94
C GLY A 87 -5.81 15.81 13.87
N VAL A 88 -6.43 14.74 13.38
CA VAL A 88 -5.78 13.43 13.25
C VAL A 88 -4.96 13.40 11.97
N LYS A 89 -3.69 13.01 12.10
CA LYS A 89 -2.76 12.87 10.97
C LYS A 89 -3.20 11.74 10.05
N TRP A 90 -3.19 12.02 8.75
CA TRP A 90 -3.52 11.07 7.70
C TRP A 90 -2.56 11.20 6.52
N CYS A 91 -2.53 10.18 5.68
CA CYS A 91 -1.73 10.15 4.46
C CYS A 91 -2.51 9.50 3.31
N SER A 92 -2.16 9.83 2.07
CA SER A 92 -2.74 9.12 0.92
C SER A 92 -2.02 7.80 0.66
N LEU A 93 -2.77 6.80 0.20
CA LEU A 93 -2.23 5.54 -0.34
C LEU A 93 -2.02 5.61 -1.86
N THR A 94 -2.18 6.80 -2.43
CA THR A 94 -2.04 7.05 -3.87
C THR A 94 -1.29 8.36 -4.09
N LYS A 95 -0.65 8.50 -5.25
CA LYS A 95 0.04 9.75 -5.60
C LYS A 95 -0.93 10.93 -5.74
N ASN A 96 -2.17 10.69 -6.17
CA ASN A 96 -3.16 11.74 -6.40
C ASN A 96 -4.43 11.52 -5.58
N PHE A 97 -4.41 11.98 -4.33
CA PHE A 97 -5.57 11.91 -3.45
C PHE A 97 -6.78 12.62 -4.05
N ASN A 98 -6.61 13.76 -4.74
CA ASN A 98 -7.75 14.52 -5.27
C ASN A 98 -8.60 13.69 -6.24
N ARG A 99 -7.95 12.80 -7.01
CA ARG A 99 -8.60 11.90 -7.96
C ARG A 99 -9.10 10.64 -7.27
N ASP A 100 -8.22 9.98 -6.53
CA ASP A 100 -8.46 8.62 -6.08
C ASP A 100 -9.21 8.59 -4.73
N LYS A 101 -9.00 9.60 -3.88
CA LYS A 101 -9.59 9.77 -2.54
C LYS A 101 -9.32 8.60 -1.61
N ILE A 102 -8.16 7.97 -1.75
CA ILE A 102 -7.73 6.83 -0.95
C ILE A 102 -6.66 7.29 0.04
N TRP A 103 -6.90 6.99 1.31
CA TRP A 103 -6.11 7.46 2.42
C TRP A 103 -6.27 6.55 3.63
N LYS A 104 -5.39 6.73 4.60
CA LYS A 104 -5.50 6.14 5.93
C LYS A 104 -5.02 7.13 6.98
N TYR A 105 -5.44 6.93 8.22
CA TYR A 105 -4.83 7.60 9.36
C TYR A 105 -3.41 7.07 9.56
N CYS A 106 -2.53 7.94 10.01
CA CYS A 106 -1.20 7.57 10.44
C CYS A 106 -1.25 7.16 11.91
N ASP A 107 -0.43 6.16 12.26
CA ASP A 107 -0.19 5.76 13.64
C ASP A 107 0.85 6.68 14.31
#